data_AF-A0A7C8KP79-F1
#
_entry.id   AF-A0A7C8KP79-F1
#
_cell.length_a   1.000
_cell.length_b   1.000
_cell.length_c   1.000
_cell.angle_alpha   90.00
_cell.angle_beta   90.00
_cell.angle_gamma   90.00
#
_symmetry.space_group_name_H-M   'P 1'
#
loop_
_entity.id
_entity.type
_entity.pdbx_description
1 polymer ?
#
loop_
_entity_poly.entity_id
_entity_poly.type
_entity_poly.pdbx_seq_one_letter_code
_entity_poly.pdbx_strand_id
1 'polypeptide(L)'
;MSSLPAVDLGLMTEHLLAHDGVITKLAYYQNLAASAELRSILQLQEKIMQSHVWVMMAFINPSYHYHGEVPPLSSFSAEPFFQGTGTEDNNKWIALEAHNTAKNMSLTNYQSAMMMQDKHVRKAHIEMALQQNHIKALYADYISKMGWNFTPMATPEAQMKTLLHFQYLLR
;
A
#
# COMPACT_ATOMS: atom_id res chain seq x y z
N MET A 1 -7.19 34.47 -0.48
CA MET A 1 -7.16 33.01 -0.64
C MET A 1 -6.09 32.48 0.30
N SER A 2 -6.42 31.56 1.20
CA SER A 2 -5.41 30.95 2.07
C SER A 2 -4.57 30.01 1.21
N SER A 3 -3.27 30.31 1.09
CA SER A 3 -2.32 29.40 0.45
C SER A 3 -2.23 28.10 1.24
N LEU A 4 -2.04 26.99 0.53
CA LEU A 4 -1.70 25.71 1.15
C LEU A 4 -0.49 25.89 2.10
N PRO A 5 -0.53 25.39 3.34
CA PRO A 5 0.58 25.51 4.26
C PRO A 5 1.86 24.88 3.69
N ALA A 6 3.02 25.51 3.91
CA ALA A 6 4.29 25.03 3.37
C ALA A 6 4.66 23.62 3.87
N VAL A 7 4.30 23.30 5.12
CA VAL A 7 4.47 21.96 5.70
C VAL A 7 3.67 20.94 4.89
N ASP A 8 2.42 21.25 4.59
CA ASP A 8 1.52 20.35 3.86
C ASP A 8 2.00 20.11 2.43
N LEU A 9 2.45 21.16 1.75
CA LEU A 9 3.06 21.05 0.41
C LEU A 9 4.32 20.17 0.43
N GLY A 10 5.19 20.36 1.43
CA GLY A 10 6.40 19.56 1.59
C GLY A 10 6.10 18.08 1.78
N LEU A 11 5.19 17.76 2.71
CA LEU A 11 4.77 16.38 3.00
C LEU A 11 4.07 15.72 1.79
N MET A 12 3.19 16.44 1.08
CA MET A 12 2.56 15.89 -0.12
C MET A 12 3.58 15.63 -1.25
N THR A 13 4.61 16.48 -1.40
CA THR A 13 5.67 16.26 -2.40
C THR A 13 6.47 15.00 -2.10
N GLU A 14 6.83 14.77 -0.83
CA GLU A 14 7.49 13.53 -0.40
C GLU A 14 6.61 12.31 -0.68
N HIS A 15 5.31 12.41 -0.36
CA HIS A 15 4.36 11.32 -0.63
C HIS A 15 4.24 11.03 -2.11
N LEU A 16 4.14 12.04 -2.98
CA LEU A 16 4.02 11.85 -4.42
C LEU A 16 5.20 11.04 -4.98
N LEU A 17 6.43 11.28 -4.51
CA LEU A 17 7.60 10.49 -4.90
C LEU A 17 7.50 9.03 -4.42
N ALA A 18 7.04 8.80 -3.18
CA ALA A 18 6.80 7.46 -2.68
C ALA A 18 5.71 6.73 -3.47
N HIS A 19 4.63 7.43 -3.85
CA HIS A 19 3.54 6.87 -4.64
C HIS A 19 4.01 6.47 -6.04
N ASP A 20 4.82 7.29 -6.71
CA ASP A 20 5.38 6.99 -8.03
C ASP A 20 6.18 5.67 -8.04
N GLY A 21 7.10 5.51 -7.08
CA GLY A 21 7.86 4.28 -6.93
C GLY A 21 6.99 3.06 -6.60
N VAL A 22 5.98 3.22 -5.75
CA VAL A 22 5.06 2.13 -5.40
C VAL A 22 4.17 1.73 -6.58
N ILE A 23 3.59 2.68 -7.31
CA ILE A 23 2.74 2.40 -8.48
C ILE A 23 3.54 1.63 -9.53
N THR A 24 4.76 2.10 -9.85
CA THR A 24 5.65 1.43 -10.80
C THR A 24 5.97 0.00 -10.36
N LYS A 25 6.27 -0.20 -9.07
CA LYS A 25 6.56 -1.52 -8.49
C LYS A 25 5.33 -2.45 -8.54
N LEU A 26 4.14 -1.96 -8.24
CA LEU A 26 2.91 -2.74 -8.27
C LEU A 26 2.55 -3.19 -9.69
N ALA A 27 2.72 -2.31 -10.69
CA ALA A 27 2.55 -2.66 -12.09
C ALA A 27 3.53 -3.75 -12.52
N TYR A 28 4.79 -3.67 -12.09
CA TYR A 28 5.78 -4.72 -12.35
C TYR A 28 5.42 -6.05 -11.69
N TYR A 29 4.98 -6.04 -10.43
CA TYR A 29 4.57 -7.24 -9.70
C TYR A 29 3.37 -7.95 -10.31
N GLN A 30 2.41 -7.20 -10.89
CA GLN A 30 1.27 -7.81 -11.57
C GLN A 30 1.68 -8.69 -12.75
N ASN A 31 2.76 -8.36 -13.45
CA ASN A 31 3.29 -9.17 -14.54
C ASN A 31 4.02 -10.42 -14.03
N LEU A 32 4.66 -10.34 -12.86
CA LEU A 32 5.45 -11.42 -12.26
C LEU A 32 4.65 -12.40 -11.40
N ALA A 33 3.46 -12.01 -10.95
CA ALA A 33 2.59 -12.86 -10.14
C ALA A 33 1.82 -13.84 -11.05
N ALA A 34 1.85 -15.12 -10.72
CA ALA A 34 1.05 -16.15 -11.39
C ALA A 34 -0.39 -16.19 -10.86
N SER A 35 -0.58 -15.94 -9.56
CA SER A 35 -1.88 -16.01 -8.90
C SER A 35 -2.82 -14.89 -9.34
N ALA A 36 -4.01 -15.25 -9.81
CA ALA A 36 -5.06 -14.28 -10.16
C ALA A 36 -5.54 -13.50 -8.93
N GLU A 37 -5.68 -14.15 -7.77
CA GLU A 37 -6.06 -13.49 -6.52
C GLU A 37 -5.01 -12.45 -6.11
N LEU A 38 -3.71 -12.81 -6.14
CA LEU A 38 -2.64 -11.87 -5.80
C LEU A 38 -2.63 -10.65 -6.74
N ARG A 39 -2.79 -10.88 -8.05
CA ARG A 39 -2.87 -9.79 -9.03
C ARG A 39 -4.07 -8.88 -8.83
N SER A 40 -5.20 -9.44 -8.40
CA SER A 40 -6.37 -8.65 -8.03
C SER A 40 -6.05 -7.64 -6.94
N ILE A 41 -5.34 -8.09 -5.90
CA ILE A 41 -4.97 -7.24 -4.76
C ILE A 41 -3.94 -6.18 -5.19
N LEU A 42 -2.93 -6.57 -5.98
CA LEU A 42 -1.92 -5.66 -6.52
C LEU A 42 -2.54 -4.56 -7.39
N GLN A 43 -3.43 -4.93 -8.32
CA GLN A 43 -4.12 -3.98 -9.20
C GLN A 43 -5.03 -3.03 -8.42
N LEU A 44 -5.76 -3.57 -7.44
CA LEU A 44 -6.60 -2.75 -6.56
C LEU A 44 -5.74 -1.71 -5.82
N GLN A 45 -4.59 -2.13 -5.27
CA GLN A 45 -3.67 -1.23 -4.60
C GLN A 45 -3.13 -0.16 -5.56
N GLU A 46 -2.75 -0.54 -6.78
CA GLU A 46 -2.26 0.40 -7.80
C GLU A 46 -3.30 1.48 -8.10
N LYS A 47 -4.55 1.09 -8.38
CA LYS A 47 -5.65 2.03 -8.67
C LYS A 47 -5.91 2.97 -7.49
N ILE A 48 -5.88 2.47 -6.27
CA ILE A 48 -6.02 3.29 -5.06
C ILE A 48 -4.85 4.29 -4.97
N MET A 49 -3.61 3.85 -5.20
CA MET A 49 -2.44 4.73 -5.18
C MET A 49 -2.53 5.82 -6.26
N GLN A 50 -3.01 5.49 -7.46
CA GLN A 50 -3.26 6.47 -8.53
C GLN A 50 -4.32 7.50 -8.10
N SER A 51 -5.38 7.07 -7.39
CA SER A 51 -6.37 7.99 -6.84
C SER A 51 -5.79 8.90 -5.74
N HIS A 52 -4.85 8.40 -4.93
CA HIS A 52 -4.15 9.20 -3.92
C HIS A 52 -3.35 10.32 -4.57
N VAL A 53 -2.62 10.00 -5.65
CA VAL A 53 -1.90 10.99 -6.47
C VAL A 53 -2.85 12.05 -7.00
N TRP A 54 -4.00 11.66 -7.57
CA TRP A 54 -4.99 12.61 -8.07
C TRP A 54 -5.50 13.57 -6.99
N VAL A 55 -5.83 13.05 -5.80
CA VAL A 55 -6.28 13.86 -4.66
C VAL A 55 -5.18 14.82 -4.18
N MET A 56 -3.93 14.36 -4.05
CA MET A 56 -2.81 15.22 -3.66
C MET A 56 -2.55 16.33 -4.69
N MET A 57 -2.61 16.01 -5.98
CA MET A 57 -2.47 17.01 -7.05
C MET A 57 -3.61 18.04 -7.04
N ALA A 58 -4.84 17.63 -6.70
CA ALA A 58 -5.97 18.53 -6.54
C ALA A 58 -5.75 19.54 -5.39
N PHE A 59 -5.16 19.11 -4.27
CA PHE A 59 -4.81 20.03 -3.16
C PHE A 59 -3.68 21.00 -3.50
N ILE A 60 -2.68 20.55 -4.27
CA ILE A 60 -1.54 21.38 -4.66
C ILE A 60 -1.92 22.43 -5.71
N ASN A 61 -2.88 22.12 -6.59
CA ASN A 61 -3.26 23.00 -7.69
C ASN A 61 -3.95 24.29 -7.19
N PRO A 62 -3.33 25.48 -7.31
CA PRO A 62 -3.90 26.72 -6.79
C PRO A 62 -5.14 27.18 -7.56
N SER A 63 -5.35 26.67 -8.78
CA SER A 63 -6.50 26.97 -9.62
C SER A 63 -7.68 26.01 -9.38
N TYR A 64 -7.51 25.00 -8.54
CA TYR A 64 -8.55 24.03 -8.22
C TYR A 64 -9.23 24.41 -6.91
N HIS A 65 -10.54 24.63 -6.95
CA HIS A 65 -11.32 25.13 -5.80
C HIS A 65 -12.12 24.04 -5.08
N TYR A 66 -12.00 22.78 -5.52
CA TYR A 66 -12.67 21.65 -4.88
C TYR A 66 -11.69 20.92 -3.97
N HIS A 67 -12.13 20.62 -2.74
CA HIS A 67 -11.36 19.80 -1.82
C HIS A 67 -11.41 18.36 -2.33
N GLY A 68 -10.31 17.84 -2.88
CA GLY A 68 -10.23 16.47 -3.38
C GLY A 68 -10.70 15.48 -2.30
N GLU A 69 -11.75 14.72 -2.60
CA GLU A 69 -12.25 13.66 -1.72
C GLU A 69 -11.60 12.35 -2.10
N VAL A 70 -11.25 11.54 -1.09
CA VAL A 70 -10.72 10.21 -1.33
C VAL A 70 -11.88 9.30 -1.76
N PRO A 71 -11.86 8.71 -2.97
CA PRO A 71 -12.93 7.83 -3.42
C PRO A 71 -13.09 6.62 -2.50
N PRO A 72 -14.31 6.15 -2.18
CA PRO A 72 -14.48 4.96 -1.36
C PRO A 72 -13.94 3.70 -2.06
N LEU A 73 -13.58 2.67 -1.29
CA LEU A 73 -13.06 1.41 -1.84
C LEU A 73 -14.02 0.73 -2.84
N SER A 74 -15.33 0.93 -2.68
CA SER A 74 -16.36 0.42 -3.59
C SER A 74 -16.31 1.03 -4.99
N SER A 75 -15.61 2.15 -5.18
CA SER A 75 -15.43 2.80 -6.48
C SER A 75 -14.44 2.07 -7.38
N PHE A 76 -13.68 1.10 -6.86
CA PHE A 76 -12.67 0.37 -7.61
C PHE A 76 -13.20 -1.01 -8.00
N SER A 77 -13.42 -1.22 -9.31
CA SER A 77 -13.70 -2.54 -9.89
C SER A 77 -12.41 -3.32 -10.12
N ALA A 78 -12.46 -4.63 -9.87
CA ALA A 78 -11.48 -5.56 -10.42
C ALA A 78 -11.79 -5.74 -11.92
N GLU A 79 -10.81 -5.52 -12.78
CA GLU A 79 -10.97 -5.76 -14.23
C GLU A 79 -10.72 -7.25 -14.55
N PRO A 80 -11.27 -7.77 -15.67
CA PRO A 80 -10.98 -9.12 -16.12
C PRO A 80 -9.47 -9.35 -16.34
N PHE A 81 -8.96 -10.49 -15.88
CA PHE A 81 -7.53 -10.79 -15.89
C PHE A 81 -6.98 -11.18 -17.27
N PHE A 82 -5.81 -10.62 -17.60
CA PHE A 82 -4.88 -11.24 -18.56
C PHE A 82 -4.06 -12.33 -17.85
N GLN A 83 -3.60 -13.37 -18.55
CA GLN A 83 -2.65 -14.34 -17.98
C GLN A 83 -1.28 -13.67 -17.78
N GLY A 84 -0.70 -13.82 -16.59
CA GLY A 84 0.63 -13.31 -16.25
C GLY A 84 1.67 -14.32 -16.71
N THR A 85 2.91 -13.85 -16.90
CA THR A 85 4.03 -14.71 -17.32
C THR A 85 4.87 -15.22 -16.15
N GLY A 86 4.39 -14.96 -14.92
CA GLY A 86 5.05 -15.28 -13.67
C GLY A 86 5.11 -16.77 -13.30
N THR A 87 5.93 -17.08 -12.30
CA THR A 87 6.02 -18.41 -11.67
C THR A 87 5.32 -18.41 -10.31
N GLU A 88 4.88 -19.58 -9.85
CA GLU A 88 4.29 -19.73 -8.51
C GLU A 88 5.25 -19.32 -7.39
N ASP A 89 6.56 -19.54 -7.59
CA ASP A 89 7.61 -19.13 -6.64
C ASP A 89 7.62 -17.62 -6.37
N ASN A 90 7.20 -16.82 -7.36
CA ASN A 90 7.14 -15.37 -7.20
C ASN A 90 6.04 -14.90 -6.27
N ASN A 91 4.93 -15.63 -6.21
CA ASN A 91 3.75 -15.20 -5.48
C ASN A 91 4.05 -14.96 -3.99
N LYS A 92 4.93 -15.77 -3.38
CA LYS A 92 5.27 -15.64 -1.97
C LYS A 92 6.01 -14.35 -1.65
N TRP A 93 7.12 -14.09 -2.32
CA TRP A 93 7.92 -12.90 -2.01
C TRP A 93 7.19 -11.61 -2.41
N ILE A 94 6.44 -11.63 -3.52
CA ILE A 94 5.61 -10.49 -3.96
C ILE A 94 4.55 -10.19 -2.90
N ALA A 95 3.81 -11.18 -2.43
CA ALA A 95 2.76 -10.98 -1.43
C ALA A 95 3.32 -10.42 -0.11
N LEU A 96 4.45 -10.94 0.36
CA LEU A 96 5.11 -10.47 1.58
C LEU A 96 5.62 -9.02 1.45
N GLU A 97 6.22 -8.68 0.31
CA GLU A 97 6.70 -7.33 0.03
C GLU A 97 5.52 -6.34 -0.11
N ALA A 98 4.50 -6.69 -0.89
CA ALA A 98 3.36 -5.82 -1.14
C ALA A 98 2.51 -5.60 0.13
N HIS A 99 2.39 -6.63 0.99
CA HIS A 99 1.85 -6.50 2.34
C HIS A 99 2.61 -5.45 3.17
N ASN A 100 3.94 -5.50 3.16
CA ASN A 100 4.78 -4.52 3.86
C ASN A 100 4.65 -3.12 3.25
N THR A 101 4.56 -3.01 1.92
CA THR A 101 4.31 -1.76 1.20
C THR A 101 2.99 -1.13 1.64
N ALA A 102 1.89 -1.89 1.64
CA ALA A 102 0.58 -1.40 2.09
C ALA A 102 0.62 -0.95 3.56
N LYS A 103 1.28 -1.71 4.45
CA LYS A 103 1.49 -1.33 5.84
C LYS A 103 2.23 0.00 5.98
N ASN A 104 3.35 0.17 5.26
CA ASN A 104 4.17 1.37 5.34
C ASN A 104 3.42 2.58 4.76
N MET A 105 2.75 2.44 3.61
CA MET A 105 1.94 3.53 3.05
C MET A 105 0.80 3.95 3.97
N SER A 106 0.17 2.99 4.66
CA SER A 106 -0.82 3.29 5.70
C SER A 106 -0.23 4.12 6.84
N LEU A 107 0.92 3.69 7.37
CA LEU A 107 1.60 4.35 8.47
C LEU A 107 2.07 5.76 8.09
N THR A 108 2.73 5.90 6.94
CA THR A 108 3.23 7.18 6.41
C THR A 108 2.09 8.17 6.21
N ASN A 109 0.97 7.74 5.61
CA ASN A 109 -0.23 8.58 5.48
C ASN A 109 -0.77 9.03 6.84
N TYR A 110 -0.86 8.14 7.82
CA TYR A 110 -1.34 8.48 9.15
C TYR A 110 -0.40 9.46 9.88
N GLN A 111 0.91 9.22 9.81
CA GLN A 111 1.92 10.07 10.43
C GLN A 111 1.92 11.48 9.82
N SER A 112 1.89 11.58 8.49
CA SER A 112 1.83 12.87 7.82
C SER A 112 0.55 13.63 8.16
N ALA A 113 -0.60 12.95 8.22
CA ALA A 113 -1.85 13.58 8.65
C ALA A 113 -1.74 14.26 10.03
N MET A 114 -0.98 13.68 10.97
CA MET A 114 -0.77 14.30 12.29
C MET A 114 0.05 15.60 12.24
N MET A 115 0.82 15.80 11.17
CA MET A 115 1.65 17.00 10.93
C MET A 115 0.98 18.03 10.00
N MET A 116 -0.01 17.61 9.19
CA MET A 116 -0.72 18.49 8.26
C MET A 116 -1.53 19.57 8.98
N GLN A 117 -1.43 20.81 8.53
CA GLN A 117 -2.12 21.97 9.10
C GLN A 117 -3.50 22.17 8.50
N ASP A 118 -3.67 21.93 7.19
CA ASP A 118 -4.97 22.00 6.53
C ASP A 118 -5.84 20.80 6.91
N LYS A 119 -7.05 21.09 7.39
CA LYS A 119 -7.98 20.06 7.88
C LYS A 119 -8.47 19.11 6.77
N HIS A 120 -8.56 19.57 5.53
CA HIS A 120 -9.01 18.78 4.39
C HIS A 120 -7.89 17.85 3.92
N VAL A 121 -6.65 18.37 3.82
CA VAL A 121 -5.46 17.57 3.52
C VAL A 121 -5.28 16.49 4.59
N ARG A 122 -5.37 16.87 5.87
CA ARG A 122 -5.32 15.94 7.00
C ARG A 122 -6.36 14.83 6.90
N LYS A 123 -7.62 15.20 6.67
CA LYS A 123 -8.73 14.23 6.53
C LYS A 123 -8.46 13.26 5.38
N ALA A 124 -8.04 13.76 4.22
CA ALA A 124 -7.74 12.92 3.07
C ALA A 124 -6.62 11.92 3.37
N HIS A 125 -5.51 12.34 4.00
CA HIS A 125 -4.46 11.39 4.37
C HIS A 125 -4.90 10.34 5.40
N ILE A 126 -5.82 10.65 6.32
CA ILE A 126 -6.42 9.64 7.21
C ILE A 126 -7.20 8.61 6.38
N GLU A 127 -8.02 9.05 5.42
CA GLU A 127 -8.79 8.15 4.55
C GLU A 127 -7.86 7.29 3.68
N MET A 128 -6.80 7.87 3.10
CA MET A 128 -5.77 7.14 2.37
C MET A 128 -5.08 6.09 3.25
N ALA A 129 -4.78 6.42 4.51
CA ALA A 129 -4.19 5.48 5.46
C ALA A 129 -5.12 4.29 5.73
N LEU A 130 -6.43 4.53 5.88
CA LEU A 130 -7.43 3.48 6.10
C LEU A 130 -7.57 2.56 4.88
N GLN A 131 -7.53 3.12 3.66
CA GLN A 131 -7.53 2.31 2.44
C GLN A 131 -6.32 1.39 2.36
N GLN A 132 -5.12 1.90 2.63
CA GLN A 132 -3.91 1.07 2.63
C GLN A 132 -3.93 0.01 3.75
N ASN A 133 -4.53 0.33 4.91
CA ASN A 133 -4.72 -0.67 5.98
C ASN A 133 -5.70 -1.79 5.57
N HIS A 134 -6.74 -1.47 4.79
CA HIS A 134 -7.64 -2.48 4.23
C HIS A 134 -6.90 -3.38 3.22
N ILE A 135 -6.12 -2.79 2.31
CA ILE A 135 -5.29 -3.55 1.36
C ILE A 135 -4.29 -4.47 2.08
N LYS A 136 -3.66 -3.97 3.15
CA LYS A 136 -2.80 -4.79 4.01
C LYS A 136 -3.55 -6.01 4.55
N ALA A 137 -4.81 -5.87 4.97
CA ALA A 137 -5.61 -7.00 5.42
C ALA A 137 -5.86 -8.04 4.31
N LEU A 138 -6.16 -7.59 3.08
CA LEU A 138 -6.32 -8.49 1.93
C LEU A 138 -5.06 -9.32 1.66
N TYR A 139 -3.88 -8.72 1.71
CA TYR A 139 -2.64 -9.49 1.60
C TYR A 139 -2.42 -10.43 2.78
N ALA A 140 -2.74 -10.01 4.01
CA ALA A 140 -2.61 -10.87 5.19
C ALA A 140 -3.50 -12.13 5.08
N ASP A 141 -4.73 -11.97 4.58
CA ASP A 141 -5.64 -13.07 4.31
C ASP A 141 -5.07 -13.99 3.23
N TYR A 142 -4.58 -13.44 2.12
CA TYR A 142 -3.94 -14.21 1.05
C TYR A 142 -2.71 -15.00 1.56
N ILE A 143 -1.79 -14.34 2.27
CA ILE A 143 -0.60 -14.96 2.88
C ILE A 143 -1.00 -16.10 3.83
N SER A 144 -2.09 -15.91 4.59
CA SER A 144 -2.60 -16.92 5.52
C SER A 144 -3.22 -18.13 4.79
N LYS A 145 -4.01 -17.90 3.74
CA LYS A 145 -4.56 -18.97 2.90
C LYS A 145 -3.45 -19.84 2.27
N MET A 146 -2.34 -19.22 1.90
CA MET A 146 -1.20 -19.91 1.29
C MET A 146 -0.26 -20.58 2.32
N GLY A 147 -0.50 -20.42 3.62
CA GLY A 147 0.34 -20.99 4.67
C GLY A 147 1.75 -20.38 4.73
N TRP A 148 1.91 -19.12 4.29
CA TRP A 148 3.20 -18.42 4.29
C TRP A 148 3.44 -17.58 5.54
N ASN A 149 2.45 -17.51 6.41
CA ASN A 149 2.52 -16.92 7.74
C ASN A 149 3.32 -17.82 8.70
N PHE A 150 4.25 -17.19 9.43
CA PHE A 150 5.02 -17.84 10.49
C PHE A 150 4.86 -17.05 11.78
N THR A 151 4.04 -17.54 12.71
CA THR A 151 3.77 -16.88 14.00
C THR A 151 3.88 -17.91 15.12
N PRO A 152 5.07 -18.12 15.69
CA PRO A 152 5.31 -19.07 16.76
C PRO A 152 4.77 -18.54 18.09
N MET A 153 4.48 -19.44 19.05
CA MET A 153 4.28 -19.04 20.44
C MET A 153 5.61 -18.57 21.05
N ALA A 154 5.57 -17.68 22.05
CA ALA A 154 6.76 -17.10 22.69
C ALA A 154 7.42 -18.03 23.73
N THR A 155 7.45 -19.34 23.49
CA THR A 155 8.11 -20.36 24.34
C THR A 155 9.58 -20.56 23.94
N PRO A 156 10.49 -20.94 24.86
CA PRO A 156 11.90 -21.21 24.52
C PRO A 156 12.10 -22.20 23.36
N GLU A 157 11.32 -23.28 23.29
CA GLU A 157 11.42 -24.29 22.24
C GLU A 157 11.02 -23.72 20.87
N ALA A 158 9.96 -22.91 20.85
CA ALA A 158 9.50 -22.24 19.65
C ALA A 158 10.46 -21.13 19.21
N GLN A 159 11.15 -20.45 20.12
CA GLN A 159 12.23 -19.51 19.80
C GLN A 159 13.38 -20.23 19.08
N MET A 160 13.81 -21.39 19.57
CA MET A 160 14.85 -22.19 18.91
C MET A 160 14.41 -22.66 17.51
N LYS A 161 13.17 -23.16 17.39
CA LYS A 161 12.60 -23.53 16.07
C LYS A 161 12.55 -22.34 15.12
N THR A 162 12.23 -21.15 15.62
CA THR A 162 12.21 -19.90 14.85
C THR A 162 13.60 -19.51 14.37
N LEU A 163 14.61 -19.60 15.25
CA LEU A 163 16.00 -19.36 14.90
C LEU A 163 16.45 -20.28 13.75
N LEU A 164 16.20 -21.58 13.88
CA LEU A 164 16.54 -22.57 12.86
C LEU A 164 15.76 -22.33 11.54
N HIS A 165 14.48 -21.95 11.63
CA HIS A 165 13.66 -21.65 10.46
C HIS A 165 14.23 -20.50 9.63
N PHE A 166 14.77 -19.45 10.26
CA PHE A 166 15.29 -18.26 9.57
C PHE A 166 16.81 -18.24 9.37
N GLN A 167 17.55 -19.27 9.81
CA GLN A 167 19.01 -19.33 9.65
C GLN A 167 19.50 -19.18 8.21
N TYR A 168 18.69 -19.58 7.22
CA TYR A 168 19.05 -19.45 5.80
C TYR A 168 19.23 -17.98 5.36
N LEU A 169 18.68 -17.01 6.08
CA LEU A 169 18.84 -15.58 5.81
C LEU A 169 20.23 -15.03 6.15
N LEU A 170 21.05 -15.79 6.88
CA LEU A 170 22.41 -15.38 7.28
C LEU A 170 23.49 -15.86 6.30
N ARG A 171 23.08 -16.37 5.13
CA ARG A 171 23.98 -16.92 4.10
C ARG A 171 24.35 -15.87 3.07
#